data_AF-A0A2U8TIQ4-F1
#
_entry.id   AF-A0A2U8TIQ4-F1
#
_cell.length_a   1.000
_cell.length_b   1.000
_cell.length_c   1.000
_cell.angle_alpha   90.00
_cell.angle_beta   90.00
_cell.angle_gamma   90.00
#
_symmetry.space_group_name_H-M   'P 1'
#
loop_
_entity.id
_entity.type
_entity.pdbx_description
1 polymer ?
#
loop_
_entity_poly.entity_id
_entity_poly.type
_entity_poly.pdbx_seq_one_letter_code
_entity_poly.pdbx_strand_id
1 'polypeptide(L)'
;MGADVINTSSGAFTKVAAMQSTPTKDLTPKPIVVEQGLTVFLGGAGMIGAYNADMVAAFKEAGILNAVYGNYSSLITGWDKHVPDLVDMLSDAASVVLYNQDESDPVVFEYGEIQKCKYGGEYIEKKYIYGLITIKSNSVVECTPTSDMLAIKIGRDISKIKTTEFPLSALEITKPIPKIGQFNIVGYSWGSVVAARTAMHYARSGTKIDHLVLIGAPINKSLKEAVSNHPNIGSAIIIDLKDKGDPIYAGMTDKELVDSALELGRQMPTAEGHFYYSGDSAEGKARRRELAKLLYSKGLR
;
A
#
# COMPACT_ATOMS: atom_id res chain seq x y z
N MET A 1 -0.33 -15.14 63.93
CA MET A 1 -0.60 -14.09 62.93
C MET A 1 0.66 -13.22 62.84
N GLY A 2 1.58 -13.57 61.94
CA GLY A 2 2.86 -12.88 61.78
C GLY A 2 2.69 -11.65 60.87
N ALA A 3 3.32 -10.54 61.24
CA ALA A 3 3.10 -9.24 60.61
C ALA A 3 3.58 -9.19 59.15
N ASP A 4 2.72 -8.75 58.24
CA ASP A 4 2.98 -8.56 56.80
C ASP A 4 3.78 -7.28 56.49
N VAL A 5 4.46 -6.71 57.48
CA VAL A 5 5.25 -5.48 57.37
C VAL A 5 6.60 -5.66 58.06
N ILE A 6 7.68 -5.38 57.32
CA ILE A 6 9.05 -5.35 57.84
C ILE A 6 9.54 -3.90 57.80
N ASN A 7 9.96 -3.39 58.97
CA ASN A 7 10.57 -2.06 59.07
C ASN A 7 12.10 -2.18 59.04
N THR A 8 12.73 -1.38 58.18
CA THR A 8 14.19 -1.29 58.05
C THR A 8 14.62 0.17 58.16
N SER A 9 15.93 0.42 58.31
CA SER A 9 16.51 1.78 58.30
C SER A 9 16.27 2.55 56.99
N SER A 10 15.96 1.83 55.91
CA SER A 10 15.61 2.40 54.60
C SER A 10 14.10 2.55 54.36
N GLY A 11 13.25 2.19 55.34
CA GLY A 11 11.79 2.33 55.25
C GLY A 11 11.01 1.06 55.61
N ALA A 12 9.68 1.18 55.58
CA ALA A 12 8.73 0.11 55.85
C ALA A 12 8.32 -0.60 54.56
N PHE A 13 8.49 -1.92 54.52
CA PHE A 13 8.15 -2.78 53.38
C PHE A 13 6.96 -3.67 53.73
N THR A 14 5.88 -3.53 52.97
CA THR A 14 4.65 -4.32 53.13
C THR A 14 4.57 -5.38 52.05
N LYS A 15 4.21 -6.61 52.43
CA LYS A 15 3.99 -7.72 51.51
C LYS A 15 2.73 -7.46 50.66
N VAL A 16 2.90 -7.22 49.35
CA VAL A 16 1.79 -6.87 48.42
C VAL A 16 1.29 -8.04 47.55
N ALA A 17 1.88 -9.24 47.68
CA ALA A 17 1.49 -10.41 46.89
C ALA A 17 0.98 -11.55 47.79
N ALA A 18 -0.31 -11.88 47.65
CA ALA A 18 -0.98 -12.97 48.36
C ALA A 18 -1.09 -14.28 47.54
N MET A 19 -0.69 -14.27 46.26
CA MET A 19 -0.77 -15.46 45.40
C MET A 19 0.60 -16.07 45.22
N GLN A 20 0.80 -17.23 45.85
CA GLN A 20 1.92 -18.11 45.54
C GLN A 20 1.64 -18.74 44.17
N SER A 21 2.43 -18.40 43.14
CA SER A 21 2.31 -19.07 41.84
C SER A 21 2.64 -20.54 42.03
N THR A 22 1.66 -21.42 41.88
CA THR A 22 1.89 -22.86 41.90
C THR A 22 2.63 -23.22 40.62
N PRO A 23 3.81 -23.84 40.67
CA PRO A 23 4.47 -24.35 39.47
C PRO A 23 3.50 -25.31 38.78
N THR A 24 3.12 -25.01 37.54
CA THR A 24 2.40 -26.00 36.73
C THR A 24 3.33 -27.20 36.54
N LYS A 25 2.74 -28.40 36.59
CA LYS A 25 3.35 -29.74 36.78
C LYS A 25 4.47 -30.15 35.80
N ASP A 26 4.81 -29.30 34.85
CA ASP A 26 5.78 -29.56 33.79
C ASP A 26 6.89 -28.50 33.84
N LEU A 27 8.05 -28.92 34.36
CA LEU A 27 9.26 -28.12 34.46
C LEU A 27 10.12 -28.21 33.19
N THR A 28 9.67 -28.93 32.15
CA THR A 28 10.41 -28.99 30.90
C THR A 28 10.34 -27.62 30.22
N PRO A 29 11.49 -27.05 29.80
CA PRO A 29 11.48 -25.84 28.99
C PRO A 29 10.67 -26.09 27.73
N LYS A 30 9.49 -25.49 27.64
CA LYS A 30 8.73 -25.52 26.39
C LYS A 30 9.52 -24.75 25.34
N PRO A 31 9.75 -25.31 24.15
CA PRO A 31 10.40 -24.56 23.09
C PRO A 31 9.56 -23.31 22.81
N ILE A 32 10.17 -22.13 23.02
CA ILE A 32 9.57 -20.88 22.58
C ILE A 32 9.69 -20.89 21.05
N VAL A 33 8.61 -21.25 20.38
CA VAL A 33 8.50 -21.04 18.94
C VAL A 33 8.32 -19.55 18.75
N VAL A 34 9.43 -18.84 18.49
CA VAL A 34 9.39 -17.47 18.01
C VAL A 34 8.95 -17.54 16.56
N GLU A 35 7.64 -17.49 16.32
CA GLU A 35 7.13 -17.29 14.97
C GLU A 35 7.61 -15.91 14.52
N GLN A 36 8.51 -15.89 13.54
CA GLN A 36 8.98 -14.64 12.95
C GLN A 36 7.78 -13.96 12.28
N GLY A 37 7.65 -12.64 12.45
CA GLY A 37 6.67 -11.84 11.70
C GLY A 37 6.87 -11.98 10.20
N LEU A 38 6.06 -11.34 9.37
CA LEU A 38 6.18 -11.30 7.92
C LEU A 38 6.16 -9.85 7.48
N THR A 39 7.18 -9.42 6.74
CA THR A 39 7.16 -8.13 6.05
C THR A 39 7.13 -8.36 4.55
N VAL A 40 6.07 -7.92 3.90
CA VAL A 40 5.90 -8.01 2.45
C VAL A 40 6.29 -6.68 1.81
N PHE A 41 7.19 -6.71 0.84
CA PHE A 41 7.54 -5.57 0.01
C PHE A 41 6.91 -5.66 -1.39
N LEU A 42 6.31 -4.58 -1.84
CA LEU A 42 5.72 -4.45 -3.17
C LEU A 42 6.35 -3.22 -3.84
N GLY A 43 7.22 -3.47 -4.82
CA GLY A 43 7.92 -2.44 -5.59
C GLY A 43 6.99 -1.63 -6.52
N GLY A 44 7.51 -0.75 -7.38
CA GLY A 44 6.72 -0.04 -8.39
C GLY A 44 6.41 -0.87 -9.65
N ALA A 45 5.79 -0.24 -10.65
CA ALA A 45 5.50 -0.86 -11.94
C ALA A 45 6.80 -1.23 -12.69
N GLY A 46 6.76 -2.28 -13.53
CA GLY A 46 7.94 -2.79 -14.24
C GLY A 46 8.85 -3.72 -13.41
N MET A 47 8.25 -4.60 -12.58
CA MET A 47 8.88 -5.43 -11.53
C MET A 47 10.05 -6.37 -11.89
N ILE A 48 10.64 -6.30 -13.07
CA ILE A 48 11.88 -7.01 -13.40
C ILE A 48 13.06 -6.07 -13.09
N GLY A 49 13.48 -6.02 -11.82
CA GLY A 49 14.57 -5.16 -11.39
C GLY A 49 15.29 -5.66 -10.14
N ALA A 50 16.61 -5.47 -10.08
CA ALA A 50 17.43 -5.95 -8.97
C ALA A 50 17.12 -5.23 -7.65
N TYR A 51 16.53 -4.03 -7.71
CA TYR A 51 16.26 -3.21 -6.53
C TYR A 51 15.27 -3.85 -5.54
N ASN A 52 14.33 -4.70 -5.98
CA ASN A 52 13.38 -5.38 -5.07
C ASN A 52 14.10 -6.35 -4.13
N ALA A 53 14.99 -7.17 -4.70
CA ALA A 53 15.83 -8.09 -3.93
C ALA A 53 16.75 -7.31 -2.98
N ASP A 54 17.29 -6.20 -3.45
CA ASP A 54 18.16 -5.33 -2.66
C ASP A 54 17.41 -4.59 -1.54
N MET A 55 16.15 -4.19 -1.74
CA MET A 55 15.30 -3.64 -0.68
C MET A 55 15.04 -4.68 0.41
N VAL A 56 14.71 -5.92 0.02
CA VAL A 56 14.54 -7.02 0.99
C VAL A 56 15.84 -7.31 1.74
N ALA A 57 16.99 -7.22 1.08
CA ALA A 57 18.28 -7.32 1.75
C ALA A 57 18.46 -6.17 2.77
N ALA A 58 18.16 -4.93 2.38
CA ALA A 58 18.22 -3.77 3.27
C ALA A 58 17.31 -3.92 4.50
N PHE A 59 16.10 -4.46 4.34
CA PHE A 59 15.21 -4.79 5.45
C PHE A 59 15.85 -5.79 6.41
N LYS A 60 16.41 -6.88 5.90
CA LYS A 60 17.08 -7.90 6.73
C LYS A 60 18.30 -7.33 7.45
N GLU A 61 19.11 -6.53 6.77
CA GLU A 61 20.26 -5.82 7.35
C GLU A 61 19.84 -4.89 8.50
N ALA A 62 18.67 -4.26 8.40
CA ALA A 62 18.13 -3.37 9.43
C ALA A 62 17.46 -4.12 10.61
N GLY A 63 17.31 -5.44 10.53
CA GLY A 63 16.66 -6.25 11.56
C GLY A 63 15.20 -6.62 11.29
N ILE A 64 14.68 -6.35 10.08
CA ILE A 64 13.37 -6.81 9.59
C ILE A 64 13.55 -8.17 8.91
N LEU A 65 13.69 -9.22 9.72
CA LEU A 65 14.38 -10.45 9.32
C LEU A 65 13.62 -11.31 8.31
N ASN A 66 12.29 -11.34 8.38
CA ASN A 66 11.47 -12.22 7.55
C ASN A 66 10.87 -11.50 6.33
N ALA A 67 11.57 -10.49 5.81
CA ALA A 67 11.13 -9.75 4.63
C ALA A 67 11.13 -10.60 3.35
N VAL A 68 10.12 -10.40 2.51
CA VAL A 68 9.97 -10.94 1.14
C VAL A 68 9.45 -9.86 0.21
N TYR A 69 9.59 -10.03 -1.10
CA TYR A 69 8.90 -9.20 -2.07
C TYR A 69 7.88 -10.04 -2.85
N GLY A 70 6.77 -9.42 -3.25
CA GLY A 70 5.78 -10.05 -4.11
C GLY A 70 6.12 -9.88 -5.60
N ASN A 71 5.50 -10.69 -6.44
CA ASN A 71 5.49 -10.56 -7.89
C ASN A 71 4.04 -10.46 -8.37
N TYR A 72 3.73 -9.38 -9.05
CA TYR A 72 2.42 -9.14 -9.64
C TYR A 72 2.54 -8.71 -11.12
N SER A 73 3.66 -9.04 -11.76
CA SER A 73 3.87 -8.86 -13.19
C SER A 73 2.81 -9.58 -14.04
N SER A 74 2.25 -10.68 -13.53
CA SER A 74 1.14 -11.42 -14.15
C SER A 74 -0.13 -10.59 -14.34
N LEU A 75 -0.33 -9.54 -13.54
CA LEU A 75 -1.49 -8.65 -13.60
C LEU A 75 -1.36 -7.58 -14.70
N ILE A 76 -0.15 -7.34 -15.20
CA ILE A 76 0.19 -6.42 -16.29
C ILE A 76 0.63 -7.16 -17.57
N THR A 77 1.02 -8.44 -17.50
CA THR A 77 1.39 -9.23 -18.69
C THR A 77 0.23 -9.35 -19.69
N GLY A 78 0.48 -8.87 -20.90
CA GLY A 78 -0.46 -8.81 -22.03
C GLY A 78 -0.91 -7.39 -22.39
N TRP A 79 -0.73 -6.41 -21.49
CA TRP A 79 -1.05 -4.99 -21.74
C TRP A 79 0.08 -4.29 -22.52
N ASP A 80 1.32 -4.64 -22.18
CA ASP A 80 2.62 -4.28 -22.76
C ASP A 80 2.75 -4.57 -24.27
N LYS A 81 1.97 -5.51 -24.82
CA LYS A 81 2.03 -5.86 -26.26
C LYS A 81 1.24 -4.94 -27.19
N HIS A 82 0.45 -4.01 -26.65
CA HIS A 82 -0.52 -3.25 -27.45
C HIS A 82 -0.42 -1.73 -27.28
N VAL A 83 0.55 -1.21 -26.54
CA VAL A 83 0.67 0.23 -26.29
C VAL A 83 2.13 0.71 -26.29
N PRO A 84 2.47 1.80 -27.02
CA PRO A 84 3.82 2.37 -27.05
C PRO A 84 4.32 2.79 -25.65
N ASP A 85 5.63 2.91 -25.43
CA ASP A 85 6.25 3.22 -24.12
C ASP A 85 5.65 4.43 -23.36
N LEU A 86 5.24 5.49 -24.06
CA LEU A 86 4.53 6.65 -23.46
C LEU A 86 3.12 6.27 -22.96
N VAL A 87 2.48 5.34 -23.65
CA VAL A 87 1.20 4.77 -23.28
C VAL A 87 1.34 3.61 -22.30
N ASP A 88 2.50 2.96 -22.18
CA ASP A 88 2.81 1.98 -21.13
C ASP A 88 2.87 2.66 -19.76
N MET A 89 3.52 3.84 -19.66
CA MET A 89 3.44 4.69 -18.46
C MET A 89 2.01 5.19 -18.18
N LEU A 90 1.22 5.49 -19.21
CA LEU A 90 -0.20 5.86 -19.05
C LEU A 90 -1.10 4.65 -18.77
N SER A 91 -0.69 3.44 -19.15
CA SER A 91 -1.37 2.17 -18.93
C SER A 91 -1.17 1.71 -17.48
N ASP A 92 0.03 1.95 -16.95
CA ASP A 92 0.33 1.87 -15.52
C ASP A 92 -0.45 2.93 -14.73
N ALA A 93 -0.50 4.18 -15.20
CA ALA A 93 -1.32 5.22 -14.59
C ALA A 93 -2.83 4.93 -14.70
N ALA A 94 -3.29 4.29 -15.78
CA ALA A 94 -4.68 3.87 -15.95
C ALA A 94 -5.01 2.70 -15.02
N SER A 95 -4.11 1.74 -14.85
CA SER A 95 -4.22 0.67 -13.84
C SER A 95 -4.25 1.25 -12.43
N VAL A 96 -3.38 2.22 -12.15
CA VAL A 96 -3.38 2.97 -10.88
C VAL A 96 -4.73 3.61 -10.62
N VAL A 97 -5.25 4.40 -11.56
CA VAL A 97 -6.60 4.99 -11.48
C VAL A 97 -7.66 3.90 -11.26
N LEU A 98 -7.49 2.73 -11.86
CA LEU A 98 -8.40 1.60 -11.66
C LEU A 98 -8.26 0.88 -10.31
N TYR A 99 -7.27 1.17 -9.47
CA TYR A 99 -7.11 0.51 -8.18
C TYR A 99 -6.81 1.46 -7.01
N ASN A 100 -6.66 2.76 -7.28
CA ASN A 100 -6.27 3.78 -6.30
C ASN A 100 -7.36 4.17 -5.29
N GLN A 101 -8.55 3.59 -5.37
CA GLN A 101 -9.71 3.93 -4.55
C GLN A 101 -10.18 2.79 -3.66
N ASP A 102 -10.91 3.17 -2.60
CA ASP A 102 -11.59 2.19 -1.76
C ASP A 102 -12.77 1.56 -2.50
N GLU A 103 -13.11 0.32 -2.14
CA GLU A 103 -14.24 -0.40 -2.75
C GLU A 103 -15.60 0.21 -2.43
N SER A 104 -15.70 0.97 -1.34
CA SER A 104 -16.92 1.71 -1.03
C SER A 104 -17.08 2.97 -1.88
N ASP A 105 -16.06 3.38 -2.63
CA ASP A 105 -16.12 4.54 -3.53
C ASP A 105 -16.74 4.14 -4.89
N PRO A 106 -17.93 4.66 -5.23
CA PRO A 106 -18.60 4.35 -6.50
C PRO A 106 -17.97 5.08 -7.70
N VAL A 107 -17.08 6.05 -7.48
CA VAL A 107 -16.46 6.87 -8.53
C VAL A 107 -15.10 6.30 -8.88
N VAL A 108 -14.89 5.92 -10.14
CA VAL A 108 -13.69 5.17 -10.61
C VAL A 108 -12.59 6.07 -11.15
N PHE A 109 -13.01 7.20 -11.68
CA PHE A 109 -12.16 8.20 -12.27
C PHE A 109 -12.95 9.49 -12.31
N GLU A 110 -12.37 10.57 -11.81
CA GLU A 110 -12.89 11.92 -11.97
C GLU A 110 -11.80 12.85 -12.51
N TYR A 111 -12.05 13.42 -13.69
CA TYR A 111 -11.21 14.43 -14.30
C TYR A 111 -12.08 15.66 -14.60
N GLY A 112 -11.62 16.86 -14.24
CA GLY A 112 -12.37 18.11 -14.43
C GLY A 112 -13.36 18.47 -13.31
N GLU A 113 -14.01 19.63 -13.41
CA GLU A 113 -14.99 20.12 -12.42
C GLU A 113 -16.42 19.72 -12.80
N ILE A 114 -16.86 18.53 -12.40
CA ILE A 114 -18.19 17.96 -12.74
C ILE A 114 -19.35 18.93 -12.40
N GLN A 115 -19.23 19.72 -11.33
CA GLN A 115 -20.27 20.65 -10.89
C GLN A 115 -20.51 21.83 -11.85
N LYS A 116 -19.57 22.10 -12.78
CA LYS A 116 -19.68 23.14 -13.80
C LYS A 116 -20.29 22.65 -15.11
N CYS A 117 -20.65 21.37 -15.19
CA CYS A 117 -21.23 20.76 -16.38
C CYS A 117 -22.68 20.30 -16.14
N LYS A 118 -23.57 20.57 -17.10
CA LYS A 118 -24.90 19.97 -17.17
C LYS A 118 -24.81 18.70 -18.01
N TYR A 119 -25.39 17.62 -17.51
CA TYR A 119 -25.38 16.31 -18.14
C TYR A 119 -26.80 15.94 -18.58
N GLY A 120 -26.94 15.49 -19.82
CA GLY A 120 -28.20 14.91 -20.33
C GLY A 120 -28.55 13.60 -19.63
N GLY A 121 -29.78 13.10 -19.83
CA GLY A 121 -30.23 11.83 -19.24
C GLY A 121 -29.82 10.57 -20.02
N GLU A 122 -29.26 10.73 -21.21
CA GLU A 122 -28.86 9.64 -22.09
C GLU A 122 -27.36 9.33 -21.95
N TYR A 123 -27.03 8.05 -21.84
CA TYR A 123 -25.66 7.58 -21.67
C TYR A 123 -25.22 6.76 -22.87
N ILE A 124 -24.02 7.03 -23.35
CA ILE A 124 -23.27 6.14 -24.24
C ILE A 124 -22.49 5.19 -23.34
N GLU A 125 -22.88 3.93 -23.36
CA GLU A 125 -22.18 2.85 -22.68
C GLU A 125 -21.14 2.24 -23.64
N LYS A 126 -19.86 2.32 -23.27
CA LYS A 126 -18.78 1.64 -23.97
C LYS A 126 -18.09 0.65 -23.04
N LYS A 127 -18.00 -0.59 -23.49
CA LYS A 127 -17.31 -1.68 -22.78
C LYS A 127 -15.89 -1.80 -23.30
N TYR A 128 -14.93 -1.78 -22.38
CA TYR A 128 -13.50 -1.92 -22.64
C TYR A 128 -12.98 -3.13 -21.87
N ILE A 129 -11.81 -3.63 -22.29
CA ILE A 129 -11.11 -4.77 -21.67
C ILE A 129 -12.06 -5.97 -21.52
N TYR A 130 -12.56 -6.48 -22.65
CA TYR A 130 -13.49 -7.63 -22.69
C TYR A 130 -14.73 -7.49 -21.80
N GLY A 131 -15.18 -6.25 -21.52
CA GLY A 131 -16.36 -5.97 -20.70
C GLY A 131 -16.10 -5.90 -19.19
N LEU A 132 -14.84 -5.85 -18.77
CA LEU A 132 -14.45 -5.60 -17.37
C LEU A 132 -14.61 -4.12 -17.00
N ILE A 133 -14.45 -3.22 -17.96
CA ILE A 133 -14.63 -1.78 -17.76
C ILE A 133 -15.82 -1.34 -18.58
N THR A 134 -16.78 -0.69 -17.94
CA THR A 134 -17.90 -0.04 -18.61
C THR A 134 -17.78 1.47 -18.38
N ILE A 135 -17.38 2.20 -19.42
CA ILE A 135 -17.40 3.66 -19.40
C ILE A 135 -18.79 4.11 -19.82
N LYS A 136 -19.48 4.82 -18.94
CA LYS A 136 -20.73 5.51 -19.24
C LYS A 136 -20.43 6.98 -19.39
N SER A 137 -20.46 7.49 -20.60
CA SER A 137 -20.34 8.93 -20.88
C SER A 137 -21.72 9.47 -21.23
N ASN A 138 -22.12 10.60 -20.64
CA ASN A 138 -23.35 11.28 -21.07
C ASN A 138 -23.23 11.68 -22.55
N SER A 139 -24.28 11.42 -23.34
CA SER A 139 -24.31 11.76 -24.76
C SER A 139 -24.36 13.28 -24.98
N VAL A 140 -24.82 14.03 -23.97
CA VAL A 140 -24.90 15.49 -23.95
C VAL A 140 -24.20 16.00 -22.69
N VAL A 141 -23.15 16.79 -22.88
CA VAL A 141 -22.40 17.47 -21.80
C VAL A 141 -22.26 18.95 -22.16
N GLU A 142 -22.80 19.83 -21.33
CA GLU A 142 -22.66 21.29 -21.49
C GLU A 142 -21.87 21.85 -20.30
N CYS A 143 -20.58 22.14 -20.50
CA CYS A 143 -19.70 22.71 -19.47
C CYS A 143 -19.61 24.23 -19.59
N THR A 144 -19.65 24.93 -18.45
CA THR A 144 -19.46 26.39 -18.38
C THR A 144 -18.31 26.72 -17.41
N PRO A 145 -17.17 27.25 -17.88
CA PRO A 145 -16.84 27.64 -19.25
C PRO A 145 -16.52 26.45 -20.17
N THR A 146 -16.64 26.66 -21.49
CA THR A 146 -16.48 25.64 -22.54
C THR A 146 -15.05 25.09 -22.66
N SER A 147 -14.09 25.61 -21.87
CA SER A 147 -12.69 25.17 -21.82
C SER A 147 -12.46 23.90 -21.01
N ASP A 148 -13.41 23.47 -20.17
CA ASP A 148 -13.27 22.30 -19.28
C ASP A 148 -13.68 21.00 -19.98
N MET A 149 -13.08 20.75 -21.15
CA MET A 149 -13.57 19.81 -22.18
C MET A 149 -13.46 18.31 -21.87
N LEU A 150 -13.15 17.90 -20.64
CA LEU A 150 -13.10 16.48 -20.28
C LEU A 150 -13.63 16.29 -18.85
N ALA A 151 -14.92 16.00 -18.71
CA ALA A 151 -15.49 15.50 -17.47
C ALA A 151 -15.88 14.04 -17.66
N ILE A 152 -15.01 13.11 -17.25
CA ILE A 152 -15.24 11.67 -17.37
C ILE A 152 -15.51 11.13 -15.97
N LYS A 153 -16.70 10.53 -15.78
CA LYS A 153 -17.02 9.72 -14.61
C LYS A 153 -17.14 8.27 -15.04
N ILE A 154 -16.16 7.45 -14.67
CA ILE A 154 -16.25 5.99 -14.86
C ILE A 154 -16.94 5.41 -13.62
N GLY A 155 -17.85 4.46 -13.81
CA GLY A 155 -18.46 3.69 -12.72
C GLY A 155 -18.07 2.21 -12.87
N ARG A 156 -17.74 1.54 -11.76
CA ARG A 156 -17.29 0.14 -11.76
C ARG A 156 -18.41 -0.79 -11.35
N ASP A 157 -18.48 -1.96 -11.99
CA ASP A 157 -19.22 -3.10 -11.45
C ASP A 157 -18.33 -3.82 -10.42
N ILE A 158 -18.44 -3.38 -9.17
CA ILE A 158 -17.63 -3.83 -8.02
C ILE A 158 -17.79 -5.34 -7.80
N SER A 159 -18.89 -5.96 -8.28
CA SER A 159 -19.16 -7.39 -8.07
C SER A 159 -18.14 -8.31 -8.75
N LYS A 160 -17.52 -7.88 -9.86
CA LYS A 160 -16.53 -8.70 -10.59
C LYS A 160 -15.11 -8.56 -10.04
N ILE A 161 -14.74 -7.39 -9.52
CA ILE A 161 -13.41 -7.12 -8.92
C ILE A 161 -13.28 -7.75 -7.52
N LYS A 162 -14.40 -7.97 -6.82
CA LYS A 162 -14.44 -8.71 -5.54
C LYS A 162 -13.83 -10.12 -5.59
N THR A 163 -13.65 -10.70 -6.77
CA THR A 163 -12.98 -12.01 -6.95
C THR A 163 -11.47 -11.91 -7.13
N THR A 164 -10.91 -10.69 -7.16
CA THR A 164 -9.51 -10.37 -7.47
C THR A 164 -8.89 -9.37 -6.50
N GLU A 165 -9.31 -9.34 -5.24
CA GLU A 165 -8.46 -8.73 -4.21
C GLU A 165 -7.08 -9.42 -4.26
N PHE A 166 -5.99 -8.76 -3.89
CA PHE A 166 -4.62 -9.27 -4.07
C PHE A 166 -4.19 -10.14 -2.87
N PRO A 167 -4.58 -11.43 -2.73
CA PRO A 167 -4.03 -12.24 -1.65
C PRO A 167 -2.54 -12.44 -1.90
N LEU A 168 -1.80 -12.76 -0.84
CA LEU A 168 -0.37 -13.05 -0.93
C LEU A 168 -0.05 -14.11 -2.00
N SER A 169 -0.93 -15.11 -2.19
CA SER A 169 -0.75 -16.13 -3.24
C SER A 169 -0.82 -15.57 -4.66
N ALA A 170 -1.66 -14.58 -4.93
CA ALA A 170 -1.73 -13.90 -6.22
C ALA A 170 -0.49 -13.02 -6.47
N LEU A 171 0.21 -12.65 -5.40
CA LEU A 171 1.48 -11.92 -5.41
C LEU A 171 2.68 -12.87 -5.38
N GLU A 172 2.48 -14.17 -5.63
CA GLU A 172 3.50 -15.23 -5.57
C GLU A 172 4.23 -15.34 -4.21
N ILE A 173 3.60 -14.85 -3.14
CA ILE A 173 4.11 -14.97 -1.77
C ILE A 173 3.50 -16.21 -1.13
N THR A 174 4.34 -17.21 -0.89
CA THR A 174 3.94 -18.51 -0.31
C THR A 174 4.09 -18.57 1.20
N LYS A 175 4.67 -17.53 1.82
CA LYS A 175 4.82 -17.48 3.28
C LYS A 175 3.46 -17.34 3.96
N PRO A 176 3.18 -18.11 5.02
CA PRO A 176 1.93 -17.98 5.77
C PRO A 176 1.88 -16.64 6.52
N ILE A 177 0.67 -16.15 6.75
CA ILE A 177 0.42 -15.00 7.63
C ILE A 177 0.79 -15.41 9.06
N PRO A 178 1.58 -14.61 9.77
CA PRO A 178 2.04 -14.95 11.12
C PRO A 178 0.88 -14.92 12.13
N LYS A 179 0.89 -15.84 13.10
CA LYS A 179 -0.10 -15.88 14.20
C LYS A 179 0.35 -15.07 15.42
N ILE A 180 1.65 -15.04 15.69
CA ILE A 180 2.23 -14.38 16.88
C ILE A 180 3.14 -13.19 16.51
N GLY A 181 3.79 -13.24 15.34
CA GLY A 181 4.67 -12.17 14.85
C GLY A 181 3.92 -11.04 14.13
N GLN A 182 4.62 -9.93 13.85
CA GLN A 182 4.04 -8.82 13.10
C GLN A 182 3.68 -9.21 11.67
N PHE A 183 2.54 -8.75 11.15
CA PHE A 183 2.28 -8.76 9.71
C PHE A 183 2.36 -7.34 9.14
N ASN A 184 3.41 -7.09 8.37
CA ASN A 184 3.70 -5.78 7.78
C ASN A 184 3.62 -5.85 6.25
N ILE A 185 3.13 -4.78 5.63
CA ILE A 185 3.08 -4.63 4.17
C ILE A 185 3.69 -3.27 3.83
N VAL A 186 4.64 -3.24 2.91
CA VAL A 186 5.35 -2.05 2.44
C VAL A 186 5.18 -1.96 0.94
N GLY A 187 4.59 -0.86 0.46
CA GLY A 187 4.44 -0.57 -0.94
C GLY A 187 5.24 0.67 -1.36
N TYR A 188 5.68 0.67 -2.62
CA TYR A 188 6.33 1.80 -3.27
C TYR A 188 5.70 2.06 -4.64
N SER A 189 5.36 3.32 -4.95
CA SER A 189 4.74 3.68 -6.22
C SER A 189 3.47 2.84 -6.47
N TRP A 190 3.35 2.19 -7.63
CA TRP A 190 2.28 1.24 -7.93
C TRP A 190 2.11 0.14 -6.87
N GLY A 191 3.21 -0.36 -6.29
CA GLY A 191 3.15 -1.31 -5.19
C GLY A 191 2.48 -0.76 -3.93
N SER A 192 2.41 0.56 -3.74
CA SER A 192 1.60 1.16 -2.67
C SER A 192 0.11 0.98 -2.91
N VAL A 193 -0.35 1.00 -4.17
CA VAL A 193 -1.74 0.69 -4.49
C VAL A 193 -2.02 -0.79 -4.20
N VAL A 194 -1.15 -1.69 -4.69
CA VAL A 194 -1.27 -3.13 -4.42
C VAL A 194 -1.21 -3.42 -2.91
N ALA A 195 -0.30 -2.76 -2.17
CA ALA A 195 -0.16 -2.89 -0.73
C ALA A 195 -1.42 -2.43 0.01
N ALA A 196 -1.97 -1.26 -0.34
CA ALA A 196 -3.20 -0.75 0.27
C ALA A 196 -4.38 -1.70 0.04
N ARG A 197 -4.53 -2.19 -1.19
CA ARG A 197 -5.59 -3.14 -1.56
C ARG A 197 -5.41 -4.50 -0.87
N THR A 198 -4.18 -5.00 -0.79
CA THR A 198 -3.83 -6.24 -0.05
C THR A 198 -4.12 -6.09 1.45
N ALA A 199 -3.75 -4.96 2.03
CA ALA A 199 -4.02 -4.67 3.44
C ALA A 199 -5.53 -4.64 3.71
N MET A 200 -6.31 -3.95 2.87
CA MET A 200 -7.77 -3.91 3.03
C MET A 200 -8.42 -5.28 2.91
N HIS A 201 -7.98 -6.12 1.95
CA HIS A 201 -8.45 -7.50 1.81
C HIS A 201 -8.32 -8.28 3.13
N TYR A 202 -7.12 -8.31 3.70
CA TYR A 202 -6.84 -9.02 4.94
C TYR A 202 -7.49 -8.36 6.15
N ALA A 203 -7.49 -7.03 6.22
CA ALA A 203 -8.07 -6.28 7.32
C ALA A 203 -9.59 -6.53 7.42
N ARG A 204 -10.28 -6.52 6.28
CA ARG A 204 -11.72 -6.81 6.19
C ARG A 204 -12.06 -8.25 6.51
N SER A 205 -11.14 -9.19 6.25
CA SER A 205 -11.28 -10.59 6.64
C SER A 205 -10.92 -10.86 8.11
N GLY A 206 -10.66 -9.83 8.92
CA GLY A 206 -10.35 -9.94 10.34
C GLY A 206 -8.87 -10.17 10.67
N THR A 207 -7.98 -10.18 9.67
CA THR A 207 -6.54 -10.31 9.89
C THR A 207 -5.96 -8.96 10.31
N LYS A 208 -5.15 -8.95 11.37
CA LYS A 208 -4.44 -7.74 11.80
C LYS A 208 -3.21 -7.51 10.92
N ILE A 209 -3.07 -6.29 10.42
CA ILE A 209 -1.84 -5.78 9.80
C ILE A 209 -1.22 -4.81 10.80
N ASP A 210 -0.02 -5.10 11.29
CA ASP A 210 0.65 -4.26 12.29
C ASP A 210 1.13 -2.94 11.67
N HIS A 211 1.77 -3.01 10.50
CA HIS A 211 2.22 -1.83 9.77
C HIS A 211 1.89 -1.93 8.28
N LEU A 212 1.21 -0.91 7.75
CA LEU A 212 1.09 -0.66 6.33
C LEU A 212 1.94 0.57 5.99
N VAL A 213 2.96 0.42 5.15
CA VAL A 213 3.83 1.52 4.71
C VAL A 213 3.55 1.79 3.24
N LEU A 214 3.27 3.05 2.90
CA LEU A 214 2.93 3.49 1.54
C LEU A 214 3.88 4.62 1.13
N ILE A 215 4.75 4.36 0.16
CA ILE A 215 5.80 5.28 -0.28
C ILE A 215 5.49 5.79 -1.68
N GLY A 216 5.47 7.11 -1.88
CA GLY A 216 5.13 7.73 -3.16
C GLY A 216 3.82 7.16 -3.72
N ALA A 217 2.78 7.12 -2.89
CA ALA A 217 1.61 6.28 -3.16
C ALA A 217 0.57 7.02 -3.99
N PRO A 218 0.27 6.59 -5.24
CA PRO A 218 -0.76 7.21 -6.06
C PRO A 218 -2.14 6.65 -5.68
N ILE A 219 -2.51 6.76 -4.40
CA ILE A 219 -3.83 6.39 -3.89
C ILE A 219 -4.69 7.62 -3.70
N ASN A 220 -5.98 7.52 -3.95
CA ASN A 220 -6.92 8.61 -3.77
C ASN A 220 -7.30 8.78 -2.29
N LYS A 221 -8.08 9.83 -2.01
CA LYS A 221 -8.53 10.16 -0.64
C LYS A 221 -9.29 9.01 0.02
N SER A 222 -10.20 8.35 -0.70
CA SER A 222 -11.03 7.27 -0.16
C SER A 222 -10.18 6.09 0.33
N LEU A 223 -9.21 5.63 -0.49
CA LEU A 223 -8.37 4.50 -0.12
C LEU A 223 -7.40 4.87 1.00
N LYS A 224 -6.85 6.10 0.97
CA LYS A 224 -6.02 6.63 2.05
C LYS A 224 -6.76 6.63 3.38
N GLU A 225 -7.99 7.14 3.40
CA GLU A 225 -8.83 7.18 4.60
C GLU A 225 -9.21 5.76 5.04
N ALA A 226 -9.56 4.88 4.11
CA ALA A 226 -9.89 3.49 4.42
C ALA A 226 -8.73 2.78 5.13
N VAL A 227 -7.51 2.84 4.58
CA VAL A 227 -6.36 2.15 5.18
C VAL A 227 -5.87 2.80 6.47
N SER A 228 -6.06 4.11 6.62
CA SER A 228 -5.62 4.85 7.80
C SER A 228 -6.57 4.68 8.99
N ASN A 229 -7.85 4.39 8.73
CA ASN A 229 -8.90 4.32 9.75
C ASN A 229 -9.40 2.89 10.04
N HIS A 230 -8.95 1.89 9.28
CA HIS A 230 -9.44 0.52 9.48
C HIS A 230 -8.94 -0.06 10.82
N PRO A 231 -9.81 -0.62 11.69
CA PRO A 231 -9.42 -1.06 13.04
C PRO A 231 -8.41 -2.21 13.08
N ASN A 232 -8.35 -3.01 12.00
CA ASN A 232 -7.38 -4.09 11.85
C ASN A 232 -6.05 -3.67 11.22
N ILE A 233 -5.87 -2.38 10.88
CA ILE A 233 -4.58 -1.82 10.44
C ILE A 233 -4.03 -1.00 11.61
N GLY A 234 -2.97 -1.49 12.25
CA GLY A 234 -2.40 -0.89 13.45
C GLY A 234 -1.76 0.47 13.19
N SER A 235 -0.84 0.53 12.23
CA SER A 235 -0.18 1.77 11.81
C SER A 235 -0.12 1.89 10.29
N ALA A 236 -0.75 2.93 9.75
CA ALA A 236 -0.59 3.35 8.37
C ALA A 236 0.48 4.45 8.27
N ILE A 237 1.65 4.11 7.73
CA ILE A 237 2.80 5.01 7.56
C ILE A 237 2.85 5.47 6.11
N ILE A 238 2.50 6.72 5.86
CA ILE A 238 2.53 7.33 4.53
C ILE A 238 3.81 8.16 4.39
N ILE A 239 4.58 7.92 3.33
CA ILE A 239 5.82 8.62 3.01
C ILE A 239 5.69 9.22 1.61
N ASP A 240 5.27 10.48 1.55
CA ASP A 240 5.30 11.26 0.31
C ASP A 240 6.72 11.77 0.05
N LEU A 241 7.22 11.65 -1.18
CA LEU A 241 8.61 12.01 -1.54
C LEU A 241 8.74 13.43 -2.09
N LYS A 242 7.92 14.36 -1.56
CA LYS A 242 7.85 15.75 -2.03
C LYS A 242 9.20 16.46 -1.92
N ASP A 243 9.98 16.16 -0.87
CA ASP A 243 11.32 16.69 -0.66
C ASP A 243 12.36 16.16 -1.67
N LYS A 244 12.00 15.12 -2.43
CA LYS A 244 12.80 14.57 -3.53
C LYS A 244 12.31 15.03 -4.91
N GLY A 245 11.22 15.81 -4.96
CA GLY A 245 10.59 16.29 -6.20
C GLY A 245 9.49 15.37 -6.75
N ASP A 246 9.04 14.37 -6.00
CA ASP A 246 7.95 13.49 -6.43
C ASP A 246 6.60 14.24 -6.47
N PRO A 247 5.93 14.32 -7.63
CA PRO A 247 4.59 14.91 -7.71
C PRO A 247 3.49 13.98 -7.16
N ILE A 248 3.77 12.69 -6.98
CA ILE A 248 2.81 11.69 -6.48
C ILE A 248 2.75 11.72 -4.96
N TYR A 249 1.53 11.71 -4.42
CA TYR A 249 1.30 11.72 -2.98
C TYR A 249 0.00 11.03 -2.62
N ALA A 250 -0.08 10.49 -1.39
CA ALA A 250 -1.27 9.79 -0.94
C ALA A 250 -2.42 10.76 -0.67
N GLY A 251 -3.58 10.47 -1.25
CA GLY A 251 -4.78 11.29 -1.18
C GLY A 251 -4.94 12.25 -2.35
N MET A 252 -4.10 12.13 -3.38
CA MET A 252 -4.21 12.91 -4.61
C MET A 252 -5.48 12.55 -5.39
N THR A 253 -5.96 13.49 -6.19
CA THR A 253 -7.06 13.29 -7.14
C THR A 253 -6.56 12.57 -8.40
N ASP A 254 -7.47 11.95 -9.14
CA ASP A 254 -7.11 11.33 -10.43
C ASP A 254 -6.63 12.39 -11.44
N LYS A 255 -7.16 13.61 -11.35
CA LYS A 255 -6.68 14.75 -12.14
C LYS A 255 -5.22 15.05 -11.85
N GLU A 256 -4.86 15.20 -10.58
CA GLU A 256 -3.46 15.44 -10.18
C GLU A 256 -2.54 14.31 -10.62
N LEU A 257 -3.01 13.06 -10.57
CA LEU A 257 -2.25 11.90 -11.02
C LEU A 257 -1.99 11.96 -12.53
N VAL A 258 -3.02 12.27 -13.32
CA VAL A 258 -2.89 12.44 -14.78
C VAL A 258 -1.99 13.63 -15.13
N ASP A 259 -2.17 14.77 -14.46
CA ASP A 259 -1.36 15.97 -14.68
C ASP A 259 0.13 15.75 -14.35
N SER A 260 0.42 14.79 -13.45
CA SER A 260 1.79 14.44 -13.06
C SER A 260 2.54 13.62 -14.11
N ALA A 261 1.86 13.05 -15.11
CA ALA A 261 2.44 12.10 -16.06
C ALA A 261 3.67 12.65 -16.83
N LEU A 262 3.64 13.93 -17.21
CA LEU A 262 4.76 14.54 -17.94
C LEU A 262 6.02 14.67 -17.08
N GLU A 263 5.87 15.13 -15.82
CA GLU A 263 7.00 15.26 -14.90
C GLU A 263 7.55 13.87 -14.52
N LEU A 264 6.68 12.87 -14.34
CA LEU A 264 7.10 11.48 -14.14
C LEU A 264 7.96 10.97 -15.31
N GLY A 265 7.54 11.21 -16.55
CA GLY A 265 8.33 10.85 -17.74
C GLY A 265 9.71 11.51 -17.76
N ARG A 266 9.82 12.73 -17.21
CA ARG A 266 11.10 13.46 -17.11
C ARG A 266 12.01 12.92 -15.99
N GLN A 267 11.43 12.43 -14.90
CA GLN A 267 12.16 11.91 -13.71
C GLN A 267 12.64 10.46 -13.88
N MET A 268 11.94 9.67 -14.70
CA MET A 268 12.23 8.24 -14.88
C MET A 268 13.68 7.94 -15.30
N PRO A 269 14.29 8.64 -16.28
CA PRO A 269 15.64 8.33 -16.73
C PRO A 269 16.73 8.64 -15.70
N THR A 270 16.49 9.56 -14.77
CA THR A 270 17.48 10.04 -13.79
C THR A 270 17.32 9.41 -12.39
N ALA A 271 16.29 8.58 -12.18
CA ALA A 271 15.96 8.01 -10.87
C ALA A 271 15.77 9.09 -9.77
N GLU A 272 15.20 10.22 -10.15
CA GLU A 272 14.86 11.35 -9.28
C GLU A 272 13.37 11.33 -8.91
N GLY A 273 12.97 12.19 -7.95
CA GLY A 273 11.57 12.36 -7.56
C GLY A 273 10.88 11.05 -7.25
N HIS A 274 9.86 10.70 -8.04
CA HIS A 274 9.09 9.48 -7.86
C HIS A 274 9.93 8.21 -7.89
N PHE A 275 11.04 8.22 -8.63
CA PHE A 275 11.90 7.06 -8.90
C PHE A 275 13.07 6.94 -7.92
N TYR A 276 13.09 7.75 -6.85
CA TYR A 276 14.20 7.89 -5.90
C TYR A 276 14.78 6.58 -5.33
N TYR A 277 13.94 5.55 -5.11
CA TYR A 277 14.35 4.25 -4.58
C TYR A 277 14.51 3.15 -5.63
N SER A 278 14.18 3.43 -6.90
CA SER A 278 14.19 2.45 -7.99
C SER A 278 15.58 2.22 -8.61
N GLY A 279 16.51 3.17 -8.47
CA GLY A 279 17.82 3.10 -9.10
C GLY A 279 18.72 1.98 -8.55
N ASP A 280 19.43 1.28 -9.43
CA ASP A 280 20.34 0.17 -9.07
C ASP A 280 21.79 0.61 -8.76
N SER A 281 22.04 1.92 -8.66
CA SER A 281 23.35 2.48 -8.32
C SER A 281 23.73 2.22 -6.84
N ALA A 282 25.00 2.44 -6.51
CA ALA A 282 25.48 2.40 -5.12
C ALA A 282 24.70 3.39 -4.22
N GLU A 283 24.35 4.55 -4.77
CA GLU A 283 23.52 5.53 -4.09
C GLU A 283 22.10 5.01 -3.86
N GLY A 284 21.47 4.39 -4.86
CA GLY A 284 20.16 3.73 -4.71
C GLY A 284 20.17 2.67 -3.61
N LYS A 285 21.23 1.85 -3.55
CA LYS A 285 21.42 0.87 -2.47
C LYS A 285 21.51 1.54 -1.10
N ALA A 286 22.28 2.62 -0.97
CA ALA A 286 22.42 3.37 0.28
C ALA A 286 21.09 3.97 0.75
N ARG A 287 20.36 4.63 -0.16
CA ARG A 287 19.01 5.18 0.09
C ARG A 287 18.06 4.11 0.64
N ARG A 288 18.08 2.90 0.08
CA ARG A 288 17.25 1.78 0.57
C ARG A 288 17.63 1.31 1.98
N ARG A 289 18.92 1.34 2.36
CA ARG A 289 19.35 1.03 3.74
C ARG A 289 18.89 2.10 4.71
N GLU A 290 18.95 3.37 4.32
CA GLU A 290 18.45 4.47 5.14
C GLU A 290 16.94 4.35 5.36
N LEU A 291 16.18 4.06 4.29
CA LEU A 291 14.75 3.77 4.39
C LEU A 291 14.48 2.57 5.31
N ALA A 292 15.20 1.46 5.16
CA ALA A 292 15.04 0.28 6.01
C ALA A 292 15.27 0.60 7.49
N LYS A 293 16.33 1.36 7.81
CA LYS A 293 16.60 1.84 9.18
C LYS A 293 15.49 2.75 9.70
N LEU A 294 14.98 3.65 8.86
CA LEU A 294 13.83 4.51 9.20
C LEU A 294 12.61 3.66 9.53
N LEU A 295 12.25 2.68 8.70
CA LEU A 295 11.08 1.82 8.94
C LEU A 295 11.25 0.94 10.18
N TYR A 296 12.45 0.40 10.41
CA TYR A 296 12.76 -0.31 11.65
C TYR A 296 12.58 0.59 12.88
N SER A 297 13.05 1.84 12.82
CA SER A 297 12.87 2.82 13.90
C SER A 297 11.40 3.17 14.15
N LYS A 298 10.54 3.01 13.13
CA LYS A 298 9.08 3.20 13.23
C LYS A 298 8.33 1.97 13.76
N GLY A 299 9.02 0.86 14.03
CA GLY A 299 8.45 -0.31 14.72
C GLY A 299 8.34 -1.58 13.88
N LEU A 300 8.74 -1.57 12.61
CA LEU A 300 8.75 -2.77 11.77
C LEU A 300 9.82 -3.76 12.25
N ARG A 301 9.49 -5.06 12.24
CA ARG A 301 10.34 -6.18 12.67
C ARG A 301 10.23 -7.37 11.70
#